data_AF-A0A3B0PHW0-F1
#
_entry.id   AF-A0A3B0PHW0-F1
#
_cell.length_a   1.000
_cell.length_b   1.000
_cell.length_c   1.000
_cell.angle_alpha   90.00
_cell.angle_beta   90.00
_cell.angle_gamma   90.00
#
_symmetry.space_group_name_H-M   'P 1'
#
loop_
_entity.id
_entity.type
_entity.pdbx_description
1 polymer ?
#
loop_
_entity_poly.entity_id
_entity_poly.type
_entity_poly.pdbx_seq_one_letter_code
_entity_poly.pdbx_strand_id
1 'polypeptide(L)'
;MGKKSNGYYNVLTLTERKTRIGFAIKVRSKSGFVINSSLKNLIQDNNLFVKSITIDNGIEFEKIGLLAKWLDIKIYRAEPYASFQRGSNEHW
;
A
#
# COMPACT_ATOMS: atom_id res chain seq x y z
N MET A 1 7.43 -23.48 12.21
CA MET A 1 6.79 -22.50 13.11
C MET A 1 7.66 -21.25 13.18
N GLY A 2 7.30 -20.16 12.48
CA GLY A 2 8.15 -18.98 12.35
C GLY A 2 7.79 -17.87 13.34
N LYS A 3 8.44 -17.85 14.51
CA LYS A 3 8.45 -16.68 15.40
C LYS A 3 9.49 -15.69 14.87
N LYS A 4 9.03 -14.56 14.29
CA LYS A 4 9.81 -13.32 14.25
C LYS A 4 8.93 -12.18 14.76
N SER A 5 8.96 -12.00 16.07
CA SER A 5 8.45 -10.80 16.73
C SER A 5 9.65 -9.95 17.15
N ASN A 6 9.49 -8.64 16.95
CA ASN A 6 10.20 -7.53 17.58
C ASN A 6 11.53 -7.05 16.95
N GLY A 7 11.48 -5.94 16.19
CA GLY A 7 12.63 -5.07 15.96
C GLY A 7 12.66 -4.28 14.64
N TYR A 8 12.08 -4.81 13.56
CA TYR A 8 12.18 -4.19 12.24
C TYR A 8 10.93 -3.36 11.92
N TYR A 9 11.10 -2.03 11.94
CA TYR A 9 10.12 -1.11 11.36
C TYR A 9 10.14 -1.29 9.84
N ASN A 10 8.96 -1.45 9.25
CA ASN A 10 8.81 -1.46 7.80
C ASN A 10 8.29 -0.09 7.38
N VAL A 11 8.64 0.33 6.16
CA VAL A 11 8.09 1.57 5.59
C VAL A 11 7.02 1.15 4.59
N LEU A 12 5.80 1.64 4.80
CA LEU A 12 4.73 1.54 3.83
C LEU A 12 4.65 2.88 3.08
N THR A 13 4.69 2.82 1.76
CA THR A 13 4.59 3.98 0.89
C THR A 13 3.26 3.97 0.14
N LEU A 14 2.65 5.14 0.01
CA LEU A 14 1.47 5.37 -0.82
C LEU A 14 1.77 6.53 -1.75
N THR A 15 1.62 6.33 -3.05
CA THR A 15 1.81 7.40 -4.05
C THR A 15 0.49 7.73 -4.71
N GLU A 16 0.08 8.99 -4.62
CA GLU A 16 -1.07 9.51 -5.32
C GLU A 16 -0.65 9.88 -6.76
N ARG A 17 -1.16 9.13 -7.75
CA ARG A 17 -0.63 9.17 -9.12
C ARG A 17 -0.95 10.48 -9.87
N LYS A 18 -2.05 11.16 -9.54
CA LYS A 18 -2.50 12.37 -10.23
C LYS A 18 -1.74 13.61 -9.74
N THR A 19 -1.55 13.76 -8.43
CA THR A 19 -0.80 14.89 -7.86
C THR A 19 0.69 14.60 -7.67
N ARG A 20 1.11 13.33 -7.84
CA ARG A 20 2.47 12.83 -7.56
C ARG A 20 2.92 13.02 -6.12
N ILE A 21 1.97 13.19 -5.19
CA ILE A 21 2.27 13.27 -3.76
C ILE A 21 2.57 11.86 -3.24
N GLY A 22 3.70 11.71 -2.56
CA GLY A 22 4.12 10.47 -1.91
C GLY A 22 3.98 10.58 -0.40
N PHE A 23 3.41 9.56 0.21
CA PHE A 23 3.30 9.40 1.66
C PHE A 23 4.12 8.19 2.09
N ALA A 24 4.81 8.29 3.23
CA ALA A 24 5.57 7.19 3.81
C ALA A 24 5.29 7.11 5.31
N ILE A 25 4.86 5.93 5.78
CA ILE A 25 4.60 5.68 7.20
C ILE A 25 5.39 4.48 7.70
N LYS A 26 5.84 4.58 8.95
CA LYS A 26 6.51 3.47 9.65
C LYS A 26 5.47 2.54 10.25
N VAL A 27 5.47 1.28 9.85
CA VAL A 27 4.63 0.22 10.42
C VAL A 27 5.47 -0.75 11.22
N ARG A 28 5.01 -1.08 12.43
CA ARG A 28 5.71 -1.99 13.36
C ARG A 28 5.62 -3.46 12.96
N SER A 29 4.73 -3.80 12.02
CA SER A 29 4.48 -5.17 11.58
C SER A 29 3.97 -5.20 10.14
N LYS A 30 4.36 -6.23 9.39
CA LYS A 30 3.82 -6.56 8.05
C LYS A 30 2.49 -7.32 8.10
N SER A 31 1.85 -7.40 9.26
CA SER A 31 0.52 -7.99 9.37
C SER A 31 -0.47 -7.19 8.52
N GLY A 32 -1.19 -7.87 7.62
CA GLY A 32 -2.15 -7.19 6.74
C GLY A 32 -3.22 -6.37 7.47
N PHE A 33 -3.55 -6.73 8.72
CA PHE A 33 -4.44 -5.90 9.55
C PHE A 33 -3.79 -4.56 9.92
N VAL A 34 -2.53 -4.59 10.37
CA VAL A 34 -1.77 -3.38 10.74
C VAL A 34 -1.60 -2.48 9.52
N ILE A 35 -1.31 -3.06 8.36
CA ILE A 35 -1.19 -2.32 7.10
C ILE A 35 -2.51 -1.67 6.71
N ASN A 36 -3.61 -2.42 6.70
CA ASN A 36 -4.93 -1.90 6.35
C ASN A 36 -5.35 -0.75 7.27
N SER A 37 -5.20 -0.92 8.59
CA SER A 37 -5.53 0.14 9.56
C SER A 37 -4.66 1.37 9.36
N SER A 38 -3.36 1.19 9.07
CA SER A 38 -2.44 2.31 8.84
C SER A 38 -2.74 3.06 7.54
N LEU A 39 -3.08 2.34 6.45
CA LEU A 39 -3.53 2.96 5.19
C LEU A 39 -4.82 3.74 5.38
N LYS A 40 -5.80 3.15 6.07
CA LYS A 40 -7.06 3.83 6.37
C LYS A 40 -6.81 5.14 7.13
N ASN A 41 -6.01 5.09 8.20
CA ASN A 41 -5.67 6.28 8.98
C ASN A 41 -4.96 7.34 8.13
N LEU A 42 -4.00 6.95 7.29
CA LEU A 42 -3.29 7.86 6.40
C LEU A 42 -4.25 8.59 5.44
N ILE A 43 -5.16 7.84 4.82
CA ILE A 43 -6.17 8.37 3.88
C ILE A 43 -7.10 9.35 4.59
N GLN A 44 -7.55 9.02 5.80
CA GLN A 44 -8.45 9.87 6.58
C GLN A 44 -7.76 11.13 7.10
N ASP A 45 -6.55 11.00 7.65
CA ASP A 45 -5.74 12.11 8.21
C ASP A 45 -5.37 13.14 7.14
N ASN A 46 -5.10 12.68 5.92
CA ASN A 46 -4.74 13.55 4.80
C ASN A 46 -5.95 13.91 3.92
N ASN A 47 -7.16 13.54 4.35
CA ASN A 47 -8.42 13.76 3.63
C ASN A 47 -8.35 13.40 2.13
N LEU A 48 -7.69 12.27 1.82
CA LEU A 48 -7.41 11.84 0.46
C LEU A 48 -8.67 11.27 -0.18
N PHE A 49 -9.03 11.79 -1.34
CA PHE A 49 -10.12 11.24 -2.14
C PHE A 49 -9.61 10.07 -3.00
N VAL A 50 -9.71 8.85 -2.45
CA VAL A 50 -9.22 7.63 -3.09
C VAL A 50 -10.36 6.92 -3.83
N LYS A 51 -10.23 6.75 -5.15
CA LYS A 51 -11.18 5.96 -5.96
C LYS A 51 -10.76 4.51 -6.11
N SER A 52 -9.45 4.29 -6.16
CA SER A 52 -8.85 2.97 -6.25
C SER A 52 -7.43 2.96 -5.71
N ILE A 53 -7.00 1.78 -5.28
CA ILE A 53 -5.61 1.54 -4.85
C ILE A 53 -5.05 0.39 -5.68
N THR A 54 -3.83 0.57 -6.18
CA THR A 54 -3.07 -0.53 -6.80
C THR A 54 -2.00 -0.98 -5.83
N ILE A 55 -1.95 -2.28 -5.57
CA ILE A 55 -0.94 -2.92 -4.72
C ILE A 55 -0.10 -3.90 -5.55
N ASP A 56 1.13 -4.14 -5.13
CA ASP A 56 1.93 -5.27 -5.59
C ASP A 56 1.47 -6.60 -4.93
N ASN A 57 1.97 -7.73 -5.43
CA ASN A 57 1.60 -9.08 -4.93
C ASN A 57 2.29 -9.44 -3.60
N GLY A 58 2.58 -8.44 -2.77
CA GLY A 58 3.09 -8.66 -1.43
C GLY A 58 2.12 -9.49 -0.58
N ILE A 59 2.64 -10.51 0.10
CA ILE A 59 1.87 -11.33 1.06
C ILE A 59 1.25 -10.48 2.18
N GLU A 60 1.85 -9.32 2.45
CA GLU A 60 1.36 -8.41 3.46
C GLU A 60 0.02 -7.74 3.05
N PHE A 61 -0.39 -7.87 1.79
CA PHE A 61 -1.66 -7.38 1.24
C PHE A 61 -2.71 -8.47 0.97
N GLU A 62 -2.53 -9.69 1.50
CA GLU A 62 -3.54 -10.76 1.35
C GLU A 62 -4.92 -10.34 1.88
N LYS A 63 -4.94 -9.53 2.95
CA LYS A 63 -6.17 -9.05 3.60
C LYS A 63 -6.66 -7.69 3.09
N ILE A 64 -6.11 -7.18 1.99
CA ILE A 64 -6.45 -5.83 1.48
C ILE A 64 -7.94 -5.70 1.10
N GLY A 65 -8.64 -6.80 0.82
CA GLY A 65 -10.08 -6.78 0.55
C GLY A 65 -10.93 -6.19 1.68
N LEU A 66 -10.45 -6.28 2.94
CA LEU A 66 -11.09 -5.60 4.06
C LEU A 66 -11.00 -4.08 3.94
N LEU A 67 -9.84 -3.56 3.50
CA LEU A 67 -9.66 -2.13 3.24
C LEU A 67 -10.59 -1.65 2.12
N ALA A 68 -10.73 -2.44 1.05
CA ALA A 68 -11.65 -2.15 -0.05
C ALA A 68 -13.09 -1.95 0.47
N LYS A 69 -13.55 -2.85 1.34
CA LYS A 69 -14.86 -2.78 1.97
C LYS A 69 -15.01 -1.61 2.94
N TRP A 70 -13.97 -1.25 3.68
CA TRP A 70 -14.02 -0.15 4.64
C TRP A 70 -14.09 1.23 3.97
N LEU A 71 -13.47 1.36 2.79
CA LEU A 71 -13.38 2.62 2.06
C LEU A 71 -14.34 2.70 0.87
N ASP A 72 -15.04 1.61 0.55
CA ASP A 72 -15.87 1.47 -0.64
C ASP A 72 -15.11 1.82 -1.94
N ILE A 73 -13.92 1.22 -2.09
CA ILE A 73 -13.01 1.48 -3.23
C ILE A 73 -12.67 0.22 -4.01
N LYS A 74 -12.22 0.41 -5.25
CA LYS A 74 -11.67 -0.67 -6.07
C LYS A 74 -10.19 -0.91 -5.74
N ILE A 75 -9.78 -2.17 -5.63
CA ILE A 75 -8.36 -2.52 -5.42
C ILE A 75 -7.88 -3.37 -6.59
N TYR A 76 -6.74 -2.98 -7.15
CA TYR A 76 -6.07 -3.67 -8.24
C TYR A 76 -4.76 -4.29 -7.73
N ARG A 77 -4.47 -5.52 -8.17
CA ARG A 77 -3.16 -6.15 -7.93
C ARG A 77 -2.33 -6.00 -9.20
N ALA A 78 -1.11 -5.49 -9.06
CA ALA A 78 -0.14 -5.49 -10.14
C ALA A 78 0.24 -6.93 -10.46
N GLU A 79 0.23 -7.31 -11.74
CA GLU A 79 0.67 -8.64 -12.15
C GLU A 79 2.17 -8.80 -11.89
N PRO A 80 2.61 -9.96 -11.35
CA PRO A 80 4.04 -10.24 -11.26
C PRO A 80 4.56 -10.35 -12.70
N TYR A 81 5.64 -9.63 -13.02
CA TYR A 81 6.27 -9.49 -14.36
C TYR A 81 5.86 -8.31 -15.26
N ALA A 82 5.26 -7.24 -14.73
CA ALA A 82 5.19 -5.95 -15.46
C ALA A 82 6.44 -5.06 -15.27
N SER A 83 7.63 -5.63 -15.06
CA SER A 83 8.89 -4.87 -14.99
C SER A 83 9.24 -4.17 -16.32
N PHE A 84 8.63 -4.59 -17.44
CA PHE A 84 8.91 -4.08 -18.79
C PHE A 84 8.02 -2.90 -19.23
N GLN A 85 7.02 -2.49 -18.44
CA GLN A 85 6.32 -1.19 -18.62
C GLN A 85 6.96 -0.05 -17.80
N ARG A 86 8.21 -0.25 -17.35
CA ARG A 86 9.01 0.76 -16.64
C ARG A 86 9.80 1.67 -17.58
N GLY A 87 9.62 1.53 -18.90
CA GLY A 87 10.23 2.42 -19.89
C GLY A 87 9.48 3.75 -20.00
N SER A 88 9.69 4.65 -19.03
CA SER A 88 9.59 6.14 -19.15
C SER A 88 9.81 6.87 -17.80
N ASN A 89 10.68 6.39 -16.90
CA ASN A 89 11.05 7.16 -15.69
C ASN A 89 12.56 7.27 -15.48
N GLU A 90 13.33 7.35 -16.57
CA GLU A 90 14.76 7.70 -16.54
C GLU A 90 15.03 9.06 -17.22
N HIS A 91 14.10 10.01 -17.13
CA HIS A 91 14.34 11.38 -17.55
C HIS A 91 13.67 12.38 -16.61
N TRP A 92 14.41 12.76 -15.57
CA TRP A 92 14.43 14.11 -15.02
C TRP A 92 15.70 14.28 -14.19
#